data_AF-A0A7I8IKB4-F1
#
_entry.id   AF-A0A7I8IKB4-F1
#
_cell.length_a   1.000
_cell.length_b   1.000
_cell.length_c   1.000
_cell.angle_alpha   90.00
_cell.angle_beta   90.00
_cell.angle_gamma   90.00
#
_symmetry.space_group_name_H-M   'P 1'
#
loop_
_entity.id
_entity.type
_entity.pdbx_description
1 polymer ?
#
loop_
_entity_poly.entity_id
_entity_poly.type
_entity_poly.pdbx_seq_one_letter_code
_entity_poly.pdbx_strand_id
1 'polypeptide(L)'
;MIGKDTWNYFSKYLCLKATVMYYDFDKLISAAAAGDQQPLTDLASQLFDSVEKLEDAVKRRSAAETQACYADTKVVLQEVMARMA
;
A
#
# COMPACT_ATOMS: atom_id res chain seq x y z
N MET A 1 21.47 -8.06 6.93
CA MET A 1 20.61 -6.91 7.29
C MET A 1 20.40 -6.09 6.03
N ILE A 2 19.15 -5.79 5.67
CA ILE A 2 18.86 -4.86 4.55
C ILE A 2 19.38 -3.48 4.98
N GLY A 3 20.25 -2.87 4.16
CA GLY A 3 20.88 -1.59 4.46
C GLY A 3 19.86 -0.45 4.52
N LYS A 4 20.15 0.59 5.31
CA LYS A 4 19.27 1.76 5.49
C LYS A 4 18.92 2.45 4.16
N ASP A 5 19.87 2.49 3.22
CA ASP A 5 19.67 3.05 1.89
C ASP A 5 18.73 2.19 1.03
N THR A 6 18.76 0.87 1.23
CA THR A 6 17.85 -0.07 0.58
C THR A 6 16.41 0.16 1.05
N TRP A 7 16.17 0.39 2.35
CA TRP A 7 14.84 0.72 2.86
C TRP A 7 14.28 2.02 2.29
N ASN A 8 15.13 3.05 2.17
CA ASN A 8 14.72 4.33 1.58
C ASN A 8 14.33 4.16 0.10
N TYR A 9 15.11 3.39 -0.66
CA TYR A 9 14.80 3.08 -2.05
C TYR A 9 13.50 2.26 -2.19
N PHE A 10 13.36 1.19 -1.41
CA PHE A 10 12.16 0.34 -1.44
C PHE A 10 10.90 1.14 -1.11
N SER A 11 10.98 2.05 -0.15
CA SER A 11 9.82 2.84 0.28
C SER A 11 9.41 3.86 -0.78
N LYS A 12 10.38 4.55 -1.40
CA LYS A 12 10.10 5.44 -2.54
C LYS A 12 9.50 4.69 -3.72
N TYR A 13 10.04 3.50 -4.03
CA TYR A 13 9.51 2.65 -5.08
C TYR A 13 8.06 2.21 -4.78
N LEU A 14 7.78 1.83 -3.55
CA LEU A 14 6.46 1.38 -3.12
C LEU A 14 5.44 2.54 -3.15
N CYS A 15 5.84 3.74 -2.73
CA CYS A 15 5.01 4.94 -2.82
C CYS A 15 4.68 5.29 -4.28
N LEU A 16 5.68 5.25 -5.18
CA LEU A 16 5.47 5.47 -6.62
C LEU A 16 4.49 4.45 -7.22
N LYS A 17 4.61 3.17 -6.85
CA LYS A 17 3.69 2.12 -7.29
C LYS A 17 2.28 2.33 -6.76
N ALA A 18 2.14 2.74 -5.49
CA ALA A 18 0.84 3.04 -4.88
C ALA A 18 0.13 4.21 -5.59
N THR A 19 0.87 5.25 -5.99
CA THR A 19 0.31 6.36 -6.78
C THR A 19 -0.23 5.90 -8.14
N VAL A 20 0.44 4.96 -8.80
CA VAL A 20 -0.07 4.39 -10.06
C VAL A 20 -1.32 3.54 -9.79
N MET A 21 -1.31 2.72 -8.74
CA MET A 21 -2.46 1.91 -8.33
C MET A 21 -3.71 2.74 -8.02
N TYR A 22 -3.57 3.99 -7.56
CA TYR A 22 -4.72 4.89 -7.33
C TYR A 22 -5.63 5.00 -8.57
N TYR A 23 -5.04 5.17 -9.75
CA TYR A 23 -5.80 5.29 -10.99
C TYR A 23 -6.49 3.98 -11.39
N ASP A 24 -5.86 2.85 -11.07
CA ASP A 24 -6.44 1.54 -11.35
C ASP A 24 -7.58 1.23 -10.37
N PHE A 25 -7.46 1.62 -9.10
CA PHE A 25 -8.52 1.47 -8.10
C PHE A 25 -9.78 2.25 -8.44
N ASP A 26 -9.65 3.51 -8.84
CA ASP A 26 -10.80 4.36 -9.18
C ASP A 26 -11.63 3.72 -10.31
N LYS A 27 -10.95 3.18 -11.32
CA LYS A 27 -11.59 2.45 -12.42
C LYS A 27 -12.25 1.15 -11.94
N LEU A 28 -11.60 0.41 -11.05
CA LEU A 28 -12.09 -0.87 -10.57
C LEU A 28 -13.30 -0.72 -9.64
N ILE A 29 -13.26 0.23 -8.72
CA ILE A 29 -14.38 0.58 -7.84
C ILE A 29 -15.57 1.08 -8.68
N SER A 30 -15.31 1.89 -9.71
CA SER A 30 -16.35 2.37 -10.63
C SER A 30 -16.98 1.26 -11.48
N ALA A 31 -16.22 0.22 -11.80
CA ALA A 31 -16.69 -0.93 -12.58
C ALA A 31 -17.32 -2.05 -11.73
N ALA A 32 -17.17 -2.01 -10.40
CA ALA A 32 -17.68 -3.03 -9.49
C ALA A 32 -19.21 -2.96 -9.31
N ALA A 33 -19.82 -4.10 -9.00
CA ALA A 33 -21.23 -4.16 -8.63
C ALA A 33 -21.49 -3.35 -7.36
N ALA A 34 -22.69 -2.77 -7.21
CA ALA A 34 -23.00 -1.83 -6.11
C ALA A 34 -22.73 -2.39 -4.69
N GLY A 35 -22.80 -3.71 -4.49
CA GLY A 35 -22.47 -4.36 -3.22
C GLY A 35 -20.97 -4.45 -2.92
N ASP A 36 -20.12 -4.38 -3.94
CA ASP A 36 -18.67 -4.59 -3.86
C ASP A 36 -17.88 -3.28 -3.87
N GLN A 37 -18.53 -2.15 -4.22
CA GLN A 37 -17.87 -0.83 -4.25
C GLN A 37 -17.36 -0.39 -2.86
N GLN A 38 -18.16 -0.61 -1.81
CA GLN A 38 -17.79 -0.20 -0.45
C GLN A 38 -16.61 -1.03 0.10
N PRO A 39 -16.63 -2.39 0.04
CA PRO A 39 -15.47 -3.19 0.44
C PRO A 39 -14.18 -2.84 -0.32
N LEU A 40 -14.28 -2.51 -1.62
CA LEU A 40 -13.11 -2.12 -2.41
C LEU A 40 -12.59 -0.72 -2.02
N THR A 41 -13.49 0.20 -1.69
CA THR A 41 -13.14 1.55 -1.21
C THR A 41 -12.46 1.50 0.16
N ASP A 42 -12.98 0.67 1.07
CA ASP A 42 -12.39 0.47 2.40
C ASP A 42 -11.00 -0.15 2.29
N LEU A 43 -10.83 -1.13 1.40
CA LEU A 43 -9.54 -1.78 1.14
C LEU A 43 -8.52 -0.81 0.52
N ALA A 44 -8.95 0.03 -0.42
CA ALA A 44 -8.11 1.08 -0.99
C ALA A 44 -7.65 2.06 0.09
N SER A 45 -8.58 2.52 0.95
CA SER A 45 -8.27 3.41 2.07
C SER A 45 -7.25 2.79 3.03
N GLN A 46 -7.42 1.52 3.37
CA GLN A 46 -6.48 0.79 4.22
C GLN A 46 -5.08 0.65 3.60
N LEU A 47 -4.99 0.47 2.28
CA LEU A 47 -3.71 0.42 1.58
C LEU A 47 -2.98 1.76 1.69
N PHE A 48 -3.70 2.87 1.46
CA PHE A 48 -3.11 4.21 1.52
C PHE A 48 -2.64 4.57 2.93
N ASP A 49 -3.44 4.27 3.96
CA ASP A 49 -3.04 4.45 5.36
C ASP A 49 -1.76 3.68 5.70
N SER A 50 -1.62 2.45 5.15
CA SER A 50 -0.45 1.61 5.38
C SER A 50 0.79 2.14 4.67
N VAL A 51 0.63 2.70 3.47
CA VAL A 51 1.70 3.36 2.70
C VAL A 51 2.16 4.64 3.40
N GLU A 52 1.24 5.47 3.90
CA GLU A 52 1.59 6.68 4.67
C GLU A 52 2.39 6.33 5.93
N LYS A 53 1.92 5.34 6.71
CA LYS A 53 2.63 4.87 7.91
C LYS A 53 4.03 4.35 7.60
N LEU A 54 4.18 3.63 6.48
CA LEU A 54 5.49 3.14 6.02
C LEU A 54 6.42 4.31 5.65
N GLU A 55 5.92 5.29 4.90
CA GLU A 55 6.70 6.48 4.54
C GLU A 55 7.18 7.24 5.79
N ASP A 56 6.29 7.40 6.76
CA ASP A 56 6.59 8.03 8.05
C ASP A 56 7.64 7.26 8.86
N ALA A 57 7.53 5.93 8.95
CA ALA A 57 8.52 5.09 9.63
C ALA A 57 9.92 5.21 9.00
N VAL A 58 9.97 5.31 7.67
CA VAL A 58 11.20 5.48 6.91
C VAL A 58 11.81 6.86 7.16
N LYS A 59 11.00 7.92 7.18
CA LYS A 59 11.42 9.27 7.56
C LYS A 59 11.99 9.31 8.98
N ARG A 60 11.36 8.59 9.92
CA ARG A 60 11.83 8.44 11.31
C ARG A 60 13.09 7.57 11.46
N ARG A 61 13.58 6.96 10.37
CA ARG A 61 14.78 6.10 10.32
C ARG A 61 14.70 4.89 11.26
N SER A 62 13.50 4.44 11.56
CA SER A 62 13.25 3.31 12.45
C SER A 62 13.16 2.02 11.64
N ALA A 63 14.22 1.22 11.66
CA ALA A 63 14.29 -0.02 10.87
C ALA A 63 13.25 -1.06 11.29
N ALA A 64 12.96 -1.16 12.58
CA ALA A 64 11.96 -2.09 13.11
C ALA A 64 10.53 -1.69 12.69
N GLU A 65 10.17 -0.41 12.82
CA GLU A 65 8.85 0.09 12.39
C GLU A 65 8.69 0.01 10.87
N THR A 66 9.74 0.34 10.10
CA THR A 66 9.72 0.20 8.63
C THR A 66 9.42 -1.23 8.21
N GLN A 67 10.01 -2.21 8.89
CA GLN A 67 9.81 -3.62 8.57
C GLN A 67 8.41 -4.12 8.97
N ALA A 68 7.87 -3.63 10.09
CA ALA A 68 6.50 -3.91 10.50
C ALA A 68 5.48 -3.33 9.50
N CYS A 69 5.59 -2.03 9.19
CA CYS A 69 4.72 -1.37 8.22
C CYS A 69 4.81 -2.03 6.83
N TYR A 70 5.99 -2.46 6.40
CA TYR A 70 6.14 -3.17 5.13
C TYR A 70 5.39 -4.51 5.11
N ALA A 71 5.43 -5.27 6.21
CA ALA A 71 4.69 -6.53 6.32
C ALA A 71 3.17 -6.28 6.23
N ASP A 72 2.67 -5.26 6.93
CA ASP A 72 1.26 -4.89 6.91
C ASP A 72 0.82 -4.44 5.52
N THR A 73 1.56 -3.53 4.89
CA THR A 73 1.27 -3.04 3.53
C THR A 73 1.29 -4.16 2.51
N LYS A 74 2.19 -5.15 2.65
CA LYS A 74 2.26 -6.30 1.74
C LYS A 74 1.00 -7.16 1.81
N VAL A 75 0.45 -7.40 3.01
CA VAL A 75 -0.79 -8.18 3.19
C VAL A 75 -1.96 -7.47 2.53
N VAL A 76 -2.11 -6.17 2.76
CA VAL A 76 -3.18 -5.37 2.14
C VAL A 76 -3.03 -5.37 0.61
N LEU A 77 -1.81 -5.22 0.09
CA LEU A 77 -1.55 -5.28 -1.35
C LEU A 77 -1.92 -6.65 -1.97
N GLN A 78 -1.68 -7.74 -1.25
CA GLN A 78 -2.05 -9.08 -1.72
C GLN A 78 -3.57 -9.26 -1.79
N GLU A 79 -4.29 -8.79 -0.78
CA GLU A 79 -5.75 -8.81 -0.76
C GLU A 79 -6.34 -7.98 -1.90
N VAL A 80 -5.75 -6.81 -2.17
CA VAL A 80 -6.10 -5.97 -3.31
C VAL A 80 -5.91 -6.73 -4.61
N MET A 81 -4.71 -7.27 -4.86
CA MET A 81 -4.43 -8.00 -6.10
C MET A 81 -5.35 -9.21 -6.29
N ALA A 82 -5.73 -9.88 -5.20
CA ALA A 82 -6.66 -11.02 -5.26
C ALA A 82 -8.08 -10.60 -5.67
N ARG A 83 -8.52 -9.40 -5.30
CA ARG A 83 -9.82 -8.84 -5.72
C ARG A 83 -9.82 -8.23 -7.12
N MET A 84 -8.64 -7.98 -7.67
CA MET A 84 -8.44 -7.48 -9.03
C MET A 84 -8.23 -8.57 -10.09
N ALA A 85 -8.05 -9.84 -9.67
CA ALA A 85 -7.81 -11.00 -10.53
C ALA A 85 -9.12 -11.66 -10.99
#